data_AF-A0A536SJ63-F1
#
_entry.id   AF-A0A536SJ63-F1
#
_cell.length_a   1.000
_cell.length_b   1.000
_cell.length_c   1.000
_cell.angle_alpha   90.00
_cell.angle_beta   90.00
_cell.angle_gamma   90.00
#
_symmetry.space_group_name_H-M   'P 1'
#
loop_
_entity.id
_entity.type
_entity.pdbx_description
1 polymer ?
#
loop_
_entity_poly.entity_id
_entity_poly.type
_entity_poly.pdbx_seq_one_letter_code
_entity_poly.pdbx_strand_id
1 'polypeptide(L)'
;MTMQKVSQVGTPRQDTALVTFVRPLIFMRDSVSVDIWDGERFIGVLDAGTLIQYEAEPGEHLFLANAENRSYAITNLLPGRRYFIKANISPGVIFVRVALDAVPKTDSRIEGWLSDLKPMSALPEDRQALESKKQNEIRTAVREFKAGGVTSYTELRPEDGL
;
A
#
# COMPACT_ATOMS: atom_id res chain seq x y z
N MET A 1 -0.77 11.48 12.74
CA MET A 1 -1.72 10.88 11.79
C MET A 1 -2.67 10.04 12.61
N THR A 2 -3.95 10.36 12.57
CA THR A 2 -5.00 9.58 13.21
C THR A 2 -5.56 8.61 12.19
N MET A 3 -5.42 7.33 12.49
CA MET A 3 -6.08 6.26 11.75
C MET A 3 -7.33 5.84 12.54
N GLN A 4 -8.44 5.64 11.84
CA GLN A 4 -9.67 5.12 12.43
C GLN A 4 -10.01 3.75 11.88
N LYS A 5 -10.58 2.89 12.73
CA LYS A 5 -11.13 1.61 12.29
C LYS A 5 -12.36 1.88 11.40
N VAL A 6 -12.44 1.18 10.28
CA VAL A 6 -13.55 1.27 9.33
C VAL A 6 -14.12 -0.11 9.01
N SER A 7 -15.27 -0.19 8.36
CA SER A 7 -15.76 -1.46 7.81
C SER A 7 -14.98 -1.81 6.54
N GLN A 8 -14.79 -3.11 6.31
CA GLN A 8 -14.21 -3.58 5.05
C GLN A 8 -15.17 -3.40 3.89
N VAL A 9 -14.61 -3.09 2.72
CA VAL A 9 -15.26 -3.12 1.42
C VAL A 9 -15.00 -4.50 0.82
N GLY A 10 -16.06 -5.27 0.59
CA GLY A 10 -15.98 -6.61 0.01
C GLY A 10 -15.89 -6.61 -1.51
N THR A 11 -16.49 -5.61 -2.16
CA THR A 11 -16.61 -5.49 -3.62
C THR A 11 -16.35 -4.04 -4.04
N PRO A 12 -15.46 -3.77 -5.00
CA PRO A 12 -15.25 -2.43 -5.53
C PRO A 12 -16.52 -1.89 -6.20
N ARG A 13 -16.62 -0.57 -6.32
CA ARG A 13 -17.57 0.06 -7.26
C ARG A 13 -17.24 -0.39 -8.70
N GLN A 14 -18.26 -0.42 -9.55
CA GLN A 14 -18.12 -0.97 -10.92
C GLN A 14 -17.07 -0.25 -11.77
N ASP A 15 -16.81 1.02 -11.47
CA ASP A 15 -15.87 1.91 -12.14
C ASP A 15 -14.54 2.08 -11.40
N THR A 16 -14.29 1.28 -10.35
CA THR A 16 -13.04 1.33 -9.57
C THR A 16 -12.40 -0.05 -9.46
N ALA A 17 -11.14 -0.05 -9.03
CA ALA A 17 -10.48 -1.24 -8.51
C ALA A 17 -10.24 -1.07 -7.00
N LEU A 18 -10.31 -2.17 -6.24
CA LEU A 18 -10.01 -2.16 -4.82
C LEU A 18 -8.61 -2.71 -4.58
N VAL A 19 -7.71 -1.89 -4.04
CA VAL A 19 -6.36 -2.32 -3.65
C VAL A 19 -6.32 -2.44 -2.14
N THR A 20 -6.02 -3.63 -1.65
CA THR A 20 -5.89 -3.93 -0.22
C THR A 20 -4.41 -4.06 0.13
N PHE A 21 -3.90 -3.09 0.89
CA PHE A 21 -2.57 -3.16 1.47
C PHE A 21 -2.65 -3.88 2.81
N VAL A 22 -1.85 -4.94 3.00
CA VAL A 22 -1.83 -5.72 4.24
C VAL A 22 -0.47 -5.66 4.90
N ARG A 23 -0.47 -5.54 6.23
CA ARG A 23 0.73 -5.71 7.06
C ARG A 23 0.42 -6.63 8.24
N PRO A 24 0.61 -7.95 8.07
CA PRO A 24 0.47 -8.91 9.17
C PRO A 24 1.44 -8.61 10.31
N LEU A 25 1.04 -8.97 11.55
CA LEU A 25 1.92 -8.91 12.71
C LEU A 25 3.12 -9.82 12.52
N ILE A 26 4.29 -9.35 12.91
CA ILE A 26 5.52 -10.15 12.93
C ILE A 26 6.26 -9.91 14.23
N PHE A 27 6.68 -11.02 14.86
CA PHE A 27 7.29 -10.98 16.18
C PHE A 27 8.47 -9.99 16.23
N MET A 28 8.44 -9.07 17.22
CA MET A 28 9.47 -8.06 17.52
C MET A 28 9.69 -6.94 16.48
N ARG A 29 8.75 -6.70 15.54
CA ARG A 29 8.86 -5.61 14.55
C ARG A 29 7.58 -4.80 14.36
N ASP A 30 6.75 -4.73 15.38
CA ASP A 30 5.42 -4.14 15.30
C ASP A 30 5.45 -2.59 15.28
N SER A 31 6.54 -1.95 15.70
CA SER A 31 6.66 -0.49 15.82
C SER A 31 6.87 0.29 14.51
N VAL A 32 7.11 -0.40 13.39
CA VAL A 32 7.46 0.26 12.11
C VAL A 32 6.21 0.62 11.31
N SER A 33 5.78 1.87 11.33
CA SER A 33 4.69 2.36 10.47
C SER A 33 5.19 2.63 9.05
N VAL A 34 4.34 2.39 8.05
CA VAL A 34 4.68 2.60 6.62
C VAL A 34 3.66 3.53 5.98
N ASP A 35 4.12 4.64 5.40
CA ASP A 35 3.23 5.51 4.63
C ASP A 35 3.01 4.91 3.24
N ILE A 36 1.74 4.78 2.84
CA ILE A 36 1.36 4.26 1.53
C ILE A 36 0.83 5.39 0.65
N TRP A 37 1.31 5.42 -0.59
CA TRP A 37 1.01 6.43 -1.59
C TRP A 37 0.64 5.80 -2.93
N ASP A 38 -0.17 6.53 -3.70
CA ASP A 38 -0.49 6.26 -5.10
C ASP A 38 -0.03 7.48 -5.93
N GLY A 39 1.12 7.35 -6.58
CA GLY A 39 1.85 8.49 -7.13
C GLY A 39 2.17 9.52 -6.04
N GLU A 40 1.61 10.73 -6.19
CA GLU A 40 1.76 11.82 -5.20
C GLU A 40 0.59 11.87 -4.19
N ARG A 41 -0.40 10.98 -4.29
CA ARG A 41 -1.59 10.96 -3.43
C ARG A 41 -1.35 10.09 -2.20
N PHE A 42 -1.61 10.63 -1.02
CA PHE A 42 -1.47 9.88 0.23
C PHE A 42 -2.68 8.96 0.46
N ILE A 43 -2.43 7.67 0.68
CA ILE A 43 -3.47 6.67 0.96
C ILE A 43 -3.73 6.59 2.46
N GLY A 44 -2.68 6.28 3.25
CA GLY A 44 -2.76 6.04 4.69
C GLY A 44 -1.48 5.49 5.29
N VAL A 45 -1.48 5.29 6.62
CA VAL A 45 -0.36 4.70 7.37
C VAL A 45 -0.69 3.25 7.69
N LEU A 46 0.17 2.33 7.23
CA LEU A 46 0.02 0.90 7.40
C LEU A 46 0.81 0.42 8.62
N ASP A 47 0.07 0.17 9.70
CA ASP A 47 0.59 -0.31 10.99
C ASP A 47 0.52 -1.84 11.11
N ALA A 48 1.12 -2.39 12.16
CA ALA A 48 1.27 -3.83 12.31
C ALA A 48 -0.08 -4.43 12.70
N GLY A 49 -0.48 -5.50 12.03
CA GLY A 49 -1.80 -6.10 12.24
C GLY A 49 -2.94 -5.29 11.63
N THR A 50 -2.65 -4.44 10.64
CA THR A 50 -3.66 -3.62 9.95
C THR A 50 -3.70 -3.88 8.46
N LEU A 51 -4.80 -3.48 7.85
CA LEU A 51 -4.94 -3.36 6.40
C LEU A 51 -5.57 -2.01 6.04
N ILE A 52 -5.28 -1.55 4.83
CA ILE A 52 -5.93 -0.37 4.24
C ILE A 52 -6.56 -0.79 2.91
N GLN A 53 -7.82 -0.42 2.71
CA GLN A 53 -8.55 -0.62 1.46
C GLN A 53 -8.68 0.71 0.74
N TYR A 54 -8.15 0.75 -0.48
CA TYR A 54 -8.08 1.94 -1.32
C TYR A 54 -8.83 1.67 -2.62
N GLU A 55 -9.89 2.44 -2.87
CA GLU A 55 -10.54 2.47 -4.18
C GLU A 55 -9.73 3.37 -5.12
N ALA A 56 -9.20 2.76 -6.17
CA ALA A 56 -8.43 3.42 -7.20
C ALA A 56 -9.23 3.46 -8.51
N GLU A 57 -8.94 4.45 -9.34
CA GLU A 57 -9.41 4.45 -10.73
C GLU A 57 -8.77 3.27 -11.50
N PRO A 58 -9.39 2.73 -12.54
CA PRO A 58 -8.74 1.75 -13.41
C PRO A 58 -7.61 2.40 -14.21
N GLY A 59 -6.53 1.67 -14.49
CA GLY A 59 -5.38 2.16 -15.26
C GLY A 59 -4.05 2.00 -14.54
N GLU A 60 -3.05 2.77 -14.98
CA GLU A 60 -1.69 2.67 -14.47
C GLU A 60 -1.55 3.34 -13.09
N HIS A 61 -0.96 2.60 -12.14
CA HIS A 61 -0.67 3.08 -10.80
C HIS A 61 0.79 2.83 -10.42
N LEU A 62 1.33 3.76 -9.63
CA LEU A 62 2.61 3.61 -8.95
C LEU A 62 2.35 3.70 -7.44
N PHE A 63 2.33 2.54 -6.79
CA PHE A 63 2.27 2.50 -5.33
C PHE A 63 3.66 2.67 -4.74
N LEU A 64 3.75 3.47 -3.70
CA LEU A 64 4.98 3.77 -2.98
C LEU A 64 4.77 3.54 -1.48
N ALA A 65 5.61 2.69 -0.90
CA ALA A 65 5.83 2.62 0.53
C ALA A 65 6.98 3.55 0.92
N ASN A 66 6.72 4.50 1.82
CA ASN A 66 7.73 5.42 2.36
C ASN A 66 7.91 5.17 3.86
N ALA A 67 9.09 4.66 4.23
CA ALA A 67 9.52 4.42 5.62
C ALA A 67 11.01 4.80 5.74
N GLU A 68 11.83 4.03 6.47
CA GLU A 68 13.30 4.21 6.49
C GLU A 68 13.93 4.02 5.10
N ASN A 69 13.28 3.23 4.25
CA ASN A 69 13.56 3.12 2.83
C ASN A 69 12.27 3.34 2.01
N ARG A 70 12.44 3.36 0.69
CA ARG A 70 11.33 3.33 -0.28
C ARG A 70 11.20 1.96 -0.93
N SER A 71 9.97 1.56 -1.20
CA SER A 71 9.64 0.41 -2.03
C SER A 71 8.49 0.75 -2.96
N TYR A 72 8.55 0.28 -4.19
CA TYR A 72 7.65 0.65 -5.26
C TYR A 72 6.94 -0.59 -5.80
N ALA A 73 5.67 -0.44 -6.12
CA ALA A 73 4.91 -1.43 -6.88
C ALA A 73 4.16 -0.74 -8.02
N ILE A 74 4.33 -1.24 -9.24
CA ILE A 74 3.57 -0.76 -10.41
C ILE A 74 2.47 -1.75 -10.76
N THR A 75 1.39 -1.24 -11.33
CA THR A 75 0.30 -2.08 -11.82
C THR A 75 -0.55 -1.36 -12.86
N ASN A 76 -1.33 -2.14 -13.60
CA ASN A 76 -2.44 -1.65 -14.41
C ASN A 76 -3.73 -2.28 -13.89
N LEU A 77 -4.51 -1.50 -13.13
CA LEU A 77 -5.72 -1.94 -12.46
C LEU A 77 -6.87 -2.09 -13.43
N LEU A 78 -7.54 -3.24 -13.39
CA LEU A 78 -8.76 -3.48 -14.15
C LEU A 78 -10.00 -3.10 -13.31
N PRO A 79 -11.06 -2.55 -13.94
CA PRO A 79 -12.29 -2.18 -13.24
C PRO A 79 -12.95 -3.42 -12.62
N GLY A 80 -13.58 -3.22 -11.47
CA GLY A 80 -14.33 -4.26 -10.75
C GLY A 80 -13.45 -5.32 -10.07
N ARG A 81 -12.12 -5.17 -10.06
CA ARG A 81 -11.20 -6.17 -9.50
C ARG A 81 -10.67 -5.81 -8.12
N ARG A 82 -10.28 -6.83 -7.36
CA ARG A 82 -9.64 -6.69 -6.05
C ARG A 82 -8.21 -7.18 -6.09
N TYR A 83 -7.29 -6.32 -5.69
CA TYR A 83 -5.86 -6.58 -5.66
C TYR A 83 -5.32 -6.54 -4.24
N PHE A 84 -4.25 -7.29 -3.99
CA PHE A 84 -3.61 -7.37 -2.69
C PHE A 84 -2.12 -7.08 -2.80
N ILE A 85 -1.62 -6.22 -1.92
CA ILE A 85 -0.20 -5.89 -1.81
C ILE A 85 0.20 -6.08 -0.36
N LYS A 86 1.25 -6.87 -0.12
CA LYS A 86 1.77 -7.11 1.22
C LYS A 86 2.98 -6.23 1.47
N ALA A 87 2.94 -5.46 2.56
CA ALA A 87 4.12 -4.80 3.08
C ALA A 87 4.92 -5.77 3.96
N ASN A 88 6.08 -6.20 3.46
CA ASN A 88 7.00 -7.05 4.18
C ASN A 88 8.03 -6.19 4.91
N ILE A 89 8.24 -6.50 6.18
CA ILE A 89 9.21 -5.84 7.03
C ILE A 89 10.35 -6.84 7.30
N SER A 90 11.57 -6.50 6.89
CA SER A 90 12.73 -7.37 7.05
C SER A 90 13.88 -6.67 7.79
N PRO A 91 14.75 -7.41 8.50
CA PRO A 91 16.00 -6.85 9.00
C PRO A 91 16.86 -6.35 7.84
N GLY A 92 17.36 -5.12 7.95
CA GLY A 92 18.54 -4.70 7.21
C GLY A 92 19.78 -4.68 8.10
N VAL A 93 20.94 -4.46 7.48
CA VAL A 93 22.25 -4.41 8.17
C VAL A 93 22.34 -3.23 9.15
N ILE A 94 21.62 -2.13 8.88
CA ILE A 94 21.64 -0.90 9.68
C ILE A 94 20.22 -0.47 10.08
N PHE A 95 19.27 -0.55 9.15
CA PHE A 95 17.89 -0.09 9.29
C PHE A 95 16.91 -1.20 8.93
N VAL A 96 15.67 -1.12 9.41
CA VAL A 96 14.60 -2.02 8.98
C VAL A 96 14.21 -1.70 7.54
N ARG A 97 13.94 -2.73 6.74
CA ARG A 97 13.54 -2.58 5.34
C ARG A 97 12.08 -2.91 5.15
N VAL A 98 11.43 -2.14 4.30
CA VAL A 98 10.08 -2.36 3.78
C VAL A 98 10.16 -2.77 2.33
N ALA A 99 9.40 -3.80 1.95
CA ALA A 99 9.17 -4.20 0.56
C ALA A 99 7.67 -4.38 0.31
N LEU A 100 7.17 -3.80 -0.79
CA LEU A 100 5.83 -4.08 -1.30
C LEU A 100 5.91 -5.30 -2.21
N ASP A 101 5.21 -6.38 -1.85
CA ASP A 101 5.12 -7.59 -2.67
C ASP A 101 3.71 -7.76 -3.22
N ALA A 102 3.60 -8.11 -4.49
CA ALA A 102 2.35 -8.49 -5.12
C ALA A 102 1.86 -9.80 -4.49
N VAL A 103 0.58 -9.85 -4.16
CA VAL A 103 -0.06 -11.06 -3.65
C VAL A 103 -0.87 -11.68 -4.79
N PRO A 104 -0.52 -12.89 -5.24
CA PRO A 104 -1.31 -13.58 -6.25
C PRO A 104 -2.73 -13.86 -5.74
N LYS A 105 -3.73 -13.80 -6.62
CA LYS A 105 -5.13 -14.12 -6.26
C LYS A 105 -5.36 -15.50 -5.66
N THR A 106 -4.42 -16.43 -5.87
CA THR A 106 -4.45 -17.80 -5.34
C THR A 106 -3.79 -17.92 -3.97
N ASP A 107 -3.31 -16.84 -3.37
CA ASP A 107 -2.67 -16.87 -2.06
C ASP A 107 -3.69 -17.22 -0.97
N SER A 108 -3.49 -18.39 -0.34
CA SER A 108 -4.40 -18.94 0.66
C SER A 108 -4.50 -18.08 1.94
N ARG A 109 -3.61 -17.10 2.12
CA ARG A 109 -3.58 -16.22 3.30
C ARG A 109 -4.52 -15.03 3.18
N ILE A 110 -5.07 -14.75 1.99
CA ILE A 110 -5.95 -13.59 1.74
C ILE A 110 -7.13 -13.58 2.72
N GLU A 111 -7.86 -14.69 2.83
CA GLU A 111 -9.02 -14.78 3.71
C GLU A 111 -8.65 -14.60 5.19
N GLY A 112 -7.51 -15.16 5.60
CA GLY A 112 -6.97 -14.95 6.95
C GLY A 112 -6.65 -13.48 7.22
N TRP A 113 -6.04 -12.78 6.27
CA TRP A 113 -5.76 -11.34 6.43
C TRP A 113 -7.02 -10.49 6.48
N LEU A 114 -8.03 -10.80 5.66
CA LEU A 114 -9.31 -10.11 5.69
C LEU A 114 -10.04 -10.33 7.02
N SER A 115 -9.94 -11.53 7.60
CA SER A 115 -10.51 -11.83 8.92
C SER A 115 -9.76 -11.17 10.07
N ASP A 116 -8.42 -11.26 10.08
CA ASP A 116 -7.63 -11.06 11.28
C ASP A 116 -7.05 -9.64 11.40
N LEU A 117 -6.84 -8.95 10.27
CA LEU A 117 -6.24 -7.62 10.28
C LEU A 117 -7.29 -6.54 10.47
N LYS A 118 -6.89 -5.49 11.18
CA LYS A 118 -7.78 -4.35 11.45
C LYS A 118 -7.86 -3.46 10.21
N PRO A 119 -9.04 -3.28 9.59
CA PRO A 119 -9.24 -2.30 8.52
C PRO A 119 -9.13 -0.87 9.07
N MET A 120 -8.22 -0.10 8.51
CA MET A 120 -7.95 1.28 8.93
C MET A 120 -8.08 2.25 7.75
N SER A 121 -8.53 3.48 8.05
CA SER A 121 -8.50 4.61 7.12
C SER A 121 -7.97 5.86 7.82
N ALA A 122 -7.22 6.68 7.08
CA ALA A 122 -6.86 8.02 7.54
C ALA A 122 -8.09 8.93 7.57
N LEU A 123 -8.15 9.85 8.54
CA LEU A 123 -9.09 10.96 8.51
C LEU A 123 -8.75 11.92 7.35
N PRO A 124 -9.74 12.49 6.65
CA PRO A 124 -9.49 13.36 5.49
C PRO A 124 -8.56 14.54 5.79
N GLU A 125 -8.71 15.19 6.94
CA GLU A 125 -7.90 16.33 7.38
C GLU A 125 -6.45 15.93 7.66
N ASP A 126 -6.23 14.79 8.30
CA ASP A 126 -4.89 14.28 8.58
C ASP A 126 -4.20 13.82 7.29
N ARG A 127 -4.96 13.26 6.35
CA ARG A 127 -4.46 12.91 5.00
C ARG A 127 -3.92 14.15 4.30
N GLN A 128 -4.69 15.25 4.26
CA GLN A 128 -4.26 16.49 3.61
C GLN A 128 -3.03 17.10 4.30
N ALA A 129 -2.98 17.07 5.63
CA ALA A 129 -1.85 17.59 6.39
C ALA A 129 -0.57 16.79 6.12
N LEU A 130 -0.64 15.46 6.09
CA LEU A 130 0.53 14.62 5.80
C LEU A 130 0.95 14.72 4.33
N GLU A 131 -0.01 14.72 3.40
CA GLU A 131 0.24 14.92 1.98
C GLU A 131 1.02 16.21 1.75
N SER A 132 0.53 17.32 2.30
CA SER A 132 1.20 18.63 2.22
C SER A 132 2.60 18.60 2.84
N LYS A 133 2.76 17.96 4.01
CA LYS A 133 4.04 17.88 4.71
C LYS A 133 5.10 17.11 3.92
N LYS A 134 4.72 16.05 3.21
CA LYS A 134 5.64 15.15 2.50
C LYS A 134 5.64 15.33 0.98
N GLN A 135 4.84 16.25 0.44
CA GLN A 135 4.60 16.40 -1.00
C GLN A 135 5.89 16.52 -1.81
N ASN A 136 6.84 17.37 -1.39
CA ASN A 136 8.09 17.57 -2.12
C ASN A 136 8.99 16.32 -2.13
N GLU A 137 9.02 15.60 -1.00
CA GLU A 137 9.78 14.35 -0.87
C GLU A 137 9.20 13.29 -1.82
N ILE A 138 7.89 13.08 -1.78
CA ILE A 138 7.19 12.07 -2.58
C ILE A 138 7.24 12.43 -4.06
N ARG A 139 7.02 13.69 -4.43
CA ARG A 139 7.17 14.17 -5.80
C ARG A 139 8.56 13.87 -6.35
N THR A 140 9.60 14.07 -5.55
CA THR A 140 10.97 13.76 -5.96
C THR A 140 11.13 12.26 -6.18
N ALA A 141 10.63 11.43 -5.26
CA ALA A 141 10.68 9.98 -5.38
C ALA A 141 9.93 9.45 -6.63
N VAL A 142 8.76 10.01 -6.93
CA VAL A 142 7.96 9.66 -8.13
C VAL A 142 8.68 10.08 -9.40
N ARG A 143 9.30 11.26 -9.43
CA ARG A 143 10.08 11.74 -10.58
C ARG A 143 11.31 10.86 -10.83
N GLU A 144 12.03 10.50 -9.78
CA GLU A 144 13.19 9.61 -9.85
C GLU A 144 12.81 8.24 -10.42
N PHE A 145 11.70 7.67 -9.94
CA PHE A 145 11.17 6.42 -10.49
C PHE A 145 10.87 6.54 -11.99
N LYS A 146 10.11 7.57 -12.39
CA LYS A 146 9.74 7.82 -13.79
C LYS A 146 10.94 8.10 -14.70
N ALA A 147 12.02 8.65 -14.15
CA ALA A 147 13.27 8.88 -14.88
C ALA A 147 14.14 7.61 -15.01
N GLY A 148 13.70 6.46 -14.47
CA GLY A 148 14.46 5.21 -14.50
C GLY A 148 15.57 5.12 -13.45
N GLY A 149 15.59 6.03 -12.48
CA GLY A 149 16.56 6.02 -11.37
C GLY A 149 16.33 4.88 -10.38
N VAL A 150 15.12 4.29 -10.38
CA VAL A 150 14.75 3.15 -9.54
C VAL A 150 14.67 1.88 -10.39
N THR A 151 15.50 0.90 -10.07
CA THR A 151 15.58 -0.37 -10.81
C THR A 151 14.98 -1.57 -10.06
N SER A 152 14.62 -1.38 -8.79
CA SER A 152 14.01 -2.42 -7.96
C SER A 152 12.59 -2.02 -7.58
N TYR A 153 11.62 -2.75 -8.10
CA TYR A 153 10.21 -2.57 -7.86
C TYR A 153 9.47 -3.87 -8.11
N THR A 154 8.26 -3.94 -7.57
CA THR A 154 7.35 -5.05 -7.78
C THR A 154 6.38 -4.73 -8.90
N GLU A 155 6.06 -5.72 -9.72
CA GLU A 155 4.98 -5.63 -10.70
C GLU A 155 3.80 -6.47 -10.19
N LEU A 156 2.68 -5.80 -9.92
CA LEU A 156 1.40 -6.44 -9.65
C LEU A 156 0.64 -6.53 -10.97
N ARG A 157 0.38 -7.75 -11.43
CA ARG A 157 -0.13 -7.96 -12.78
C ARG A 157 -1.66 -7.82 -12.82
N PRO A 158 -2.24 -7.41 -13.96
CA PRO A 158 -3.69 -7.30 -14.09
C PRO A 158 -4.46 -8.58 -13.70
N GLU A 159 -3.88 -9.75 -13.98
CA GLU A 159 -4.46 -11.06 -13.68
C GLU A 159 -4.45 -11.47 -12.19
N ASP A 160 -3.69 -10.76 -11.34
CA ASP A 160 -3.66 -10.94 -9.89
C ASP A 160 -4.93 -10.39 -9.22
N GLY A 161 -5.78 -9.68 -9.96
CA GLY A 161 -7.07 -9.21 -9.46
C GLY A 161 -8.11 -10.34 -9.38
N LEU A 162 -8.73 -10.48 -8.20
CA LEU A 162 -9.94 -11.30 -7.95
C LEU A 162 -11.19 -10.65 -8.54
#